data_AF-A0A6I2R7H0-F1
#
_entry.id   AF-A0A6I2R7H0-F1
#
_cell.length_a   1.000
_cell.length_b   1.000
_cell.length_c   1.000
_cell.angle_alpha   90.00
_cell.angle_beta   90.00
_cell.angle_gamma   90.00
#
_symmetry.space_group_name_H-M   'P 1'
#
loop_
_entity.id
_entity.type
_entity.pdbx_description
1 polymer ?
#
loop_
_entity_poly.entity_id
_entity_poly.type
_entity_poly.pdbx_seq_one_letter_code
_entity_poly.pdbx_strand_id
1 'polypeptide(L)'
;MNRDHVDRFCSRVCAHVRFSPDHAAITAELTAHLEDHAAALEARGFPSDVAVQQAVDAMGDPKEIGKELDKSHSPFLGWFQIWFRAAVWTLLLLSILTAAYSLLHRPPPSASPPRRRRSGFRRTGAFPRWRESWSPRRCTRGRTTASPWSA
;
A
#
# COMPACT_ATOMS: atom_id res chain seq x y z
N MET A 1 14.76 41.70 16.96
CA MET A 1 14.91 40.30 17.38
C MET A 1 16.32 39.78 17.10
N ASN A 2 17.01 39.29 18.14
CA ASN A 2 18.40 38.82 18.04
C ASN A 2 18.45 37.33 17.71
N ARG A 3 18.52 36.99 16.42
CA ARG A 3 18.51 35.59 15.93
C ARG A 3 19.69 34.75 16.44
N ASP A 4 20.84 35.38 16.68
CA ASP A 4 22.03 34.70 17.18
C ASP A 4 21.81 34.01 18.54
N HIS A 5 20.90 34.55 19.36
CA HIS A 5 20.59 33.97 20.67
C HIS A 5 19.75 32.69 20.55
N VAL A 6 18.75 32.73 19.67
CA VAL A 6 17.88 31.60 19.34
C VAL A 6 18.68 30.49 18.69
N ASP A 7 19.53 30.82 17.71
CA ASP A 7 20.34 29.83 16.99
C ASP A 7 21.33 29.12 17.92
N ARG A 8 21.96 29.84 18.86
CA ARG A 8 22.84 29.22 19.86
C ARG A 8 22.09 28.29 20.81
N PHE A 9 20.87 28.65 21.21
CA PHE A 9 20.03 27.79 22.04
C PHE A 9 19.64 26.52 21.28
N CYS A 10 19.08 26.65 20.08
CA CYS A 10 18.69 25.52 19.23
C CYS A 10 19.89 24.61 18.93
N SER A 11 21.07 25.17 18.65
CA SER A 11 22.31 24.41 18.44
C SER A 11 22.71 23.58 19.67
N ARG A 12 22.55 24.13 20.88
CA ARG A 12 22.85 23.42 22.13
C ARG A 12 21.86 22.28 22.38
N VAL A 13 20.58 22.49 22.10
CA VAL A 13 19.55 21.45 22.20
C VAL A 13 19.83 20.32 21.21
N CYS A 14 20.06 20.65 19.93
CA CYS A 14 20.34 19.67 18.87
C CYS A 14 21.62 18.87 19.11
N ALA A 15 22.63 19.42 19.78
CA ALA A 15 23.84 18.70 20.15
C ALA A 15 23.59 17.49 21.07
N HIS A 16 22.44 17.45 21.75
CA HIS A 16 22.05 16.35 22.63
C HIS A 16 21.13 15.33 21.95
N VAL A 17 20.68 15.60 20.73
CA VAL A 17 19.82 14.73 19.92
C VAL A 17 20.69 13.92 18.97
N ARG A 18 20.65 12.58 19.07
CA ARG A 18 21.51 11.70 18.25
C ARG A 18 21.03 11.55 16.82
N PHE A 19 19.74 11.74 16.57
CA PHE A 19 19.15 11.59 15.25
C PHE A 19 19.23 12.88 14.43
N SER A 20 20.29 13.01 13.64
CA SER A 20 20.58 14.19 12.82
C SER A 20 19.51 14.58 11.77
N PRO A 21 18.77 13.65 11.12
CA PRO A 21 17.75 14.03 10.15
C PRO A 21 16.64 14.92 10.73
N ASP A 22 16.33 14.78 12.02
CA ASP A 22 15.31 15.59 12.68
C ASP A 22 15.85 16.91 13.22
N HIS A 23 17.17 17.15 13.22
CA HIS A 23 17.75 18.41 13.73
C HIS A 23 17.18 19.63 13.02
N ALA A 24 16.93 19.54 11.70
CA ALA A 24 16.35 20.63 10.94
C ALA A 24 14.89 20.91 11.35
N ALA A 25 14.10 19.85 11.55
CA ALA A 25 12.71 19.96 11.99
C ALA A 25 12.62 20.50 13.43
N ILE A 26 13.42 19.94 14.34
CA ILE A 26 13.51 20.35 15.75
C ILE A 26 13.93 21.83 15.85
N THR A 27 14.93 22.24 15.08
CA THR A 27 15.39 23.64 15.07
C THR A 27 14.28 24.57 14.57
N ALA A 28 13.58 24.21 13.50
CA ALA A 28 12.48 25.02 12.97
C ALA A 28 11.33 25.16 13.98
N GLU A 29 10.95 24.07 14.64
CA GLU A 29 9.89 24.06 15.66
C GLU A 29 10.29 24.88 16.89
N LEU A 30 11.49 24.66 17.44
CA LEU A 30 11.99 25.42 18.60
C LEU A 30 12.14 26.91 18.30
N THR A 31 12.65 27.26 17.12
CA THR A 31 12.76 28.66 16.70
C THR A 31 11.39 29.30 16.58
N ALA A 32 10.41 28.64 15.96
CA ALA A 32 9.05 29.15 15.86
C ALA A 32 8.41 29.33 17.25
N HIS A 33 8.64 28.38 18.17
CA HIS A 33 8.11 28.47 19.53
C HIS A 33 8.73 29.65 20.32
N LEU A 34 10.04 29.89 20.15
CA LEU A 34 10.72 31.05 20.73
C LEU A 34 10.25 32.38 20.12
N GLU A 35 10.01 32.40 18.82
CA GLU A 35 9.48 33.57 18.11
C GLU A 35 8.09 33.93 18.62
N ASP A 36 7.20 32.95 18.77
CA ASP A 36 5.86 33.16 19.32
C ASP A 36 5.90 33.65 20.78
N HIS A 37 6.79 33.08 21.61
CA HIS A 37 7.00 33.53 22.98
C HIS A 37 7.54 34.96 23.07
N ALA A 38 8.52 35.30 22.22
CA ALA A 38 9.09 36.64 22.16
C ALA A 38 8.03 37.65 21.68
N ALA A 39 7.24 37.31 20.65
CA ALA A 39 6.17 38.16 20.16
C ALA A 39 5.10 38.42 21.23
N ALA A 40 4.76 37.41 22.04
CA ALA A 40 3.83 37.56 23.16
C ALA A 40 4.38 38.50 24.26
N LEU A 41 5.70 38.51 24.49
CA LEU A 41 6.35 39.43 25.44
C LEU A 41 6.47 40.84 24.86
N GLU A 42 6.80 40.99 23.58
CA GLU A 42 6.81 42.28 22.89
C GLU A 42 5.41 42.93 22.91
N ALA A 43 4.35 42.15 22.68
CA ALA A 43 2.96 42.63 22.79
C ALA A 43 2.59 43.10 24.21
N ARG A 44 3.30 42.63 25.24
CA ARG A 44 3.16 43.09 26.63
C ARG A 44 4.03 44.30 26.96
N GLY A 45 4.76 44.83 25.97
CA GLY A 45 5.57 46.04 26.09
C GLY A 45 7.04 45.82 26.42
N PHE A 46 7.53 44.57 26.40
CA PHE A 46 8.96 44.31 26.58
C PHE A 46 9.76 44.68 25.32
N PRO A 47 10.96 45.26 25.46
CA PRO A 47 11.91 45.42 24.35
C PRO A 47 12.27 44.07 23.71
N SER A 48 12.49 44.06 22.39
CA SER A 48 12.71 42.83 21.60
C SER A 48 13.89 41.98 22.09
N ASP A 49 14.97 42.61 22.55
CA ASP A 49 16.14 41.93 23.11
C ASP A 49 15.83 41.24 24.45
N VAL A 50 15.13 41.94 25.34
CA VAL A 50 14.69 41.41 26.65
C VAL A 50 13.64 40.31 26.46
N ALA A 51 12.73 40.47 25.51
CA ALA A 51 11.69 39.51 25.19
C ALA A 51 12.27 38.17 24.72
N VAL A 52 13.28 38.19 23.84
CA VAL A 52 13.98 36.97 23.39
C VAL A 52 14.74 36.31 24.53
N GLN A 53 15.41 37.10 25.38
CA GLN A 53 16.13 36.55 26.54
C GLN A 53 15.15 35.86 27.51
N GLN A 54 14.04 36.51 27.84
CA GLN A 54 13.00 35.92 28.67
C GLN A 54 12.35 34.69 28.03
N ALA A 55 12.16 34.67 26.70
CA ALA A 55 11.62 33.51 26.00
C ALA A 55 12.56 32.29 26.12
N VAL A 56 13.87 32.50 25.98
CA VAL A 56 14.88 31.45 26.17
C VAL A 56 14.98 31.02 27.63
N ASP A 57 14.99 31.96 28.57
CA ASP A 57 15.07 31.66 30.00
C ASP A 57 13.82 30.90 30.49
N ALA A 58 12.65 31.19 29.91
CA ALA A 58 11.42 30.46 30.19
C ALA A 58 11.45 29.01 29.69
N MET A 59 12.22 28.70 28.63
CA MET A 59 12.42 27.32 28.20
C MET A 59 13.29 26.51 29.17
N GLY A 60 14.21 27.16 29.89
CA GLY A 60 15.07 26.48 30.86
C GLY A 60 16.33 25.87 30.24
N ASP A 61 16.79 24.72 30.78
CA ASP A 61 18.07 24.14 30.39
C ASP A 61 17.99 23.41 29.03
N PRO A 62 18.74 23.86 27.99
CA PRO A 62 18.76 23.21 26.68
C PRO A 62 19.20 21.73 26.73
N LYS A 63 19.96 21.33 27.75
CA LYS A 63 20.40 19.94 27.91
C LYS A 63 19.27 19.00 28.28
N GLU A 64 18.38 19.41 29.19
CA GLU A 64 17.24 18.59 29.61
C GLU A 64 16.24 18.44 28.46
N ILE A 65 15.95 19.55 27.75
CA ILE A 65 15.11 19.56 26.55
C ILE A 65 15.68 18.60 25.48
N GLY A 66 16.98 18.72 25.17
CA GLY A 66 17.62 17.88 24.17
C GLY A 66 17.63 16.38 24.53
N LYS A 67 17.76 16.04 25.82
CA LYS A 67 17.70 14.65 26.29
C LYS A 67 16.27 14.08 26.21
N GLU A 68 15.26 14.90 26.43
CA GLU A 68 13.86 14.49 26.30
C GLU A 68 13.47 14.30 24.83
N LEU A 69 13.93 15.19 23.95
CA LEU A 69 13.85 15.03 22.49
C LEU A 69 14.57 13.76 22.01
N ASP A 70 15.77 13.46 22.51
CA ASP A 70 16.50 12.23 22.13
C ASP A 70 15.75 10.95 22.52
N LYS A 71 15.01 10.96 23.65
CA LYS A 71 14.19 9.81 24.06
C LYS A 71 13.00 9.57 23.14
N SER A 72 12.33 10.63 22.71
CA SER A 72 11.18 10.52 21.81
C SER A 72 11.62 10.22 20.38
N HIS A 73 12.79 10.70 19.97
CA HIS A 73 13.35 10.52 18.63
C HIS A 73 14.31 9.33 18.60
N SER A 74 13.75 8.12 18.66
CA SER A 74 14.57 6.90 18.56
C SER A 74 15.28 6.83 17.19
N PRO A 75 16.63 6.84 17.15
CA PRO A 75 17.35 6.88 15.88
C PRO A 75 17.08 5.63 15.04
N PHE A 76 16.84 4.49 15.68
CA PHE A 76 16.62 3.21 15.02
C PHE A 76 15.36 3.17 14.15
N LEU A 77 14.23 3.77 14.60
CA LEU A 77 13.01 3.79 13.79
C LEU A 77 13.16 4.72 12.58
N GLY A 78 13.83 5.87 12.74
CA GLY A 78 14.09 6.79 11.64
C GLY A 78 14.93 6.15 10.53
N TRP A 79 16.03 5.49 10.88
CA TRP A 79 16.86 4.75 9.92
C TRP A 79 16.08 3.61 9.26
N PHE A 80 15.31 2.84 10.04
CA PHE A 80 14.48 1.76 9.51
C PHE A 80 13.48 2.28 8.46
N GLN A 81 12.79 3.39 8.73
CA GLN A 81 11.82 3.97 7.82
C GLN A 81 12.47 4.47 6.51
N ILE A 82 13.67 5.06 6.59
CA ILE A 82 14.42 5.49 5.40
C ILE A 82 14.78 4.28 4.53
N TRP A 83 15.36 3.24 5.15
CA TRP A 83 15.73 2.01 4.44
C TRP A 83 14.52 1.29 3.85
N PHE A 84 13.41 1.23 4.60
CA PHE A 84 12.17 0.63 4.14
C PHE A 84 11.60 1.37 2.92
N ARG A 85 11.52 2.71 2.98
CA ARG A 85 11.09 3.52 1.83
C ARG A 85 12.00 3.30 0.63
N ALA A 86 13.31 3.33 0.82
CA ALA A 86 14.27 3.07 -0.25
C ALA A 86 14.05 1.69 -0.88
N ALA A 87 13.92 0.64 -0.07
CA ALA A 87 13.66 -0.71 -0.54
C ALA A 87 12.36 -0.82 -1.34
N VAL A 88 11.27 -0.20 -0.89
CA VAL A 88 9.99 -0.18 -1.61
C VAL A 88 10.13 0.48 -2.98
N TRP A 89 10.78 1.65 -3.07
CA TRP A 89 10.99 2.33 -4.35
C TRP A 89 11.91 1.55 -5.29
N THR A 90 12.97 0.93 -4.77
CA THR A 90 13.86 0.09 -5.56
C THR A 90 13.14 -1.14 -6.10
N LEU A 91 12.35 -1.84 -5.28
CA LEU A 91 11.57 -2.99 -5.71
C LEU A 91 10.49 -2.61 -6.74
N LEU A 92 9.82 -1.46 -6.53
CA LEU A 92 8.85 -0.94 -7.48
C LEU A 92 9.51 -0.68 -8.84
N LEU A 93 10.64 0.02 -8.86
CA LEU A 93 11.40 0.28 -10.09
C LEU A 93 11.84 -1.02 -10.77
N LEU A 94 12.39 -1.97 -10.01
CA LEU A 94 12.82 -3.26 -10.54
C LEU A 94 11.65 -4.04 -11.13
N SER A 95 10.48 -4.01 -10.49
CA SER A 95 9.27 -4.67 -10.98
C SER A 95 8.80 -4.07 -12.33
N ILE A 96 8.83 -2.74 -12.45
CA ILE A 96 8.48 -2.02 -13.68
C ILE A 96 9.47 -2.36 -14.79
N LEU A 97 10.78 -2.33 -14.49
CA LEU A 97 11.84 -2.67 -15.45
C LEU A 97 11.72 -4.12 -15.92
N THR A 98 11.45 -5.06 -15.01
CA THR A 98 11.26 -6.47 -15.34
C THR A 98 10.04 -6.67 -16.23
N ALA A 99 8.91 -6.01 -15.91
CA ALA A 99 7.72 -6.05 -16.74
C ALA A 99 7.99 -5.45 -18.14
N ALA A 100 8.62 -4.29 -18.22
CA ALA A 100 8.99 -3.66 -19.49
C ALA A 100 9.92 -4.54 -20.33
N TYR A 101 10.94 -5.14 -19.71
CA TYR A 101 11.85 -6.09 -20.36
C TYR A 101 11.07 -7.29 -20.92
N SER A 102 10.16 -7.86 -20.14
CA SER A 102 9.33 -9.00 -20.56
C SER A 102 8.38 -8.65 -21.71
N LEU A 103 7.86 -7.43 -21.75
CA LEU A 103 7.02 -6.94 -22.86
C LEU A 103 7.85 -6.74 -24.13
N LEU A 104 9.05 -6.18 -24.00
CA LEU A 104 9.94 -5.91 -25.13
C LEU A 104 10.54 -7.21 -25.72
N HIS A 105 10.81 -8.20 -24.86
CA HIS A 105 11.37 -9.49 -25.25
C HIS A 105 10.31 -10.59 -25.38
N ARG A 106 9.04 -10.23 -25.65
CA ARG A 106 8.02 -11.25 -25.93
C ARG A 106 8.48 -12.11 -27.12
N PRO A 107 8.65 -13.43 -26.95
CA PRO A 107 8.97 -14.28 -28.08
C PRO A 107 7.84 -14.17 -29.11
N PRO A 108 8.14 -14.16 -30.41
CA PRO A 108 7.11 -14.11 -31.44
C PRO A 108 6.13 -15.27 -31.20
N PRO A 109 4.83 -15.06 -31.39
CA PRO A 109 3.83 -16.11 -31.17
C PRO A 109 4.26 -17.34 -31.96
N SER A 110 4.62 -18.41 -31.25
CA SER A 110 5.00 -19.67 -31.86
C SER A 110 3.86 -20.08 -32.79
N ALA A 111 4.15 -20.21 -34.09
CA ALA A 111 3.19 -20.57 -35.11
C ALA A 111 2.30 -21.71 -34.59
N SER A 112 0.99 -21.47 -34.55
CA SER A 112 0.04 -22.44 -34.03
C SER A 112 0.28 -23.80 -34.69
N PRO A 113 0.38 -24.91 -33.95
CA PRO A 113 0.53 -26.21 -34.58
C PRO A 113 -0.65 -26.43 -35.53
N PRO A 114 -0.42 -26.96 -36.74
CA PRO A 114 -1.47 -27.08 -37.74
C PRO A 114 -2.63 -27.88 -37.16
N ARG A 115 -3.82 -27.27 -37.24
CA ARG A 115 -5.09 -27.80 -36.73
C ARG A 115 -5.28 -29.22 -37.29
N ARG A 116 -4.98 -30.24 -36.47
CA ARG A 116 -5.07 -31.65 -36.85
C ARG A 116 -6.53 -31.92 -37.23
N ARG A 117 -6.80 -31.99 -38.54
CA ARG A 117 -8.12 -32.27 -39.10
C ARG A 117 -8.54 -33.64 -38.58
N ARG A 118 -9.43 -33.68 -37.58
CA ARG A 118 -10.10 -34.91 -37.15
C ARG A 118 -10.84 -35.45 -38.38
N SER A 119 -10.25 -36.43 -39.06
CA SER A 119 -10.94 -37.22 -40.07
C SER A 119 -12.04 -37.99 -39.36
N GLY A 120 -13.29 -37.74 -39.78
CA GLY A 120 -14.45 -38.47 -39.29
C GLY A 120 -14.29 -39.95 -39.60
N PHE A 121 -14.15 -40.76 -38.55
CA PHE A 121 -14.28 -42.21 -38.65
C PHE A 121 -15.76 -42.53 -38.94
N ARG A 122 -16.09 -42.79 -40.20
CA ARG A 122 -17.37 -43.41 -40.56
C ARG A 122 -17.37 -44.83 -40.00
N ARG A 123 -18.08 -45.06 -38.89
CA ARG A 123 -18.52 -46.41 -38.50
C ARG A 123 -19.55 -46.88 -39.53
N THR A 124 -19.13 -47.62 -40.53
CA THR A 124 -20.04 -48.53 -41.26
C THR A 124 -20.38 -49.67 -40.30
N GLY A 125 -21.47 -49.53 -39.56
CA GLY A 125 -22.08 -50.63 -38.84
C GLY A 125 -22.74 -51.58 -39.82
N ALA A 126 -22.03 -52.64 -40.20
CA ALA A 126 -22.66 -53.84 -40.77
C ALA A 126 -23.32 -54.59 -39.59
N PHE A 127 -24.63 -54.46 -39.46
CA PHE A 127 -25.43 -55.20 -38.48
C PHE A 127 -25.98 -56.47 -39.17
N PRO A 128 -25.71 -57.69 -38.68
CA PRO A 128 -26.35 -58.88 -39.24
C PRO A 128 -27.83 -58.93 -38.84
N ARG A 129 -28.66 -59.12 -39.87
CA ARG A 129 -30.10 -59.32 -39.85
C ARG A 129 -30.42 -60.69 -39.24
N TRP A 130 -30.77 -60.74 -37.95
CA TRP A 130 -31.47 -61.88 -37.36
C TRP A 130 -32.96 -61.54 -37.26
N ARG A 131 -33.73 -62.15 -38.15
CA ARG A 131 -35.18 -62.23 -38.14
C ARG A 131 -35.48 -63.69 -37.77
N GLU A 132 -36.25 -63.95 -36.70
CA GLU A 132 -37.37 -64.91 -36.71
C GLU A 132 -37.92 -65.25 -35.32
N SER A 133 -39.25 -65.39 -35.30
CA SER A 133 -40.09 -66.04 -34.29
C SER A 133 -40.43 -65.28 -32.99
N TRP A 134 -41.22 -64.20 -33.10
CA TRP A 134 -42.18 -63.86 -32.04
C TRP A 134 -43.56 -63.57 -32.64
N SER A 135 -44.48 -64.50 -32.44
CA SER A 135 -45.89 -64.44 -32.83
C SER A 135 -46.71 -63.62 -31.84
N PRO A 136 -47.45 -62.56 -32.25
CA PRO A 136 -48.28 -61.80 -31.32
C PRO A 136 -49.65 -62.46 -31.14
N ARG A 137 -49.94 -62.91 -29.90
CA ARG A 137 -51.31 -63.18 -29.44
C ARG A 137 -52.05 -61.85 -29.32
N ARG A 138 -53.21 -61.76 -29.99
CA ARG A 138 -54.15 -60.64 -29.89
C ARG A 138 -54.74 -60.59 -28.48
N CYS A 139 -54.54 -59.49 -27.76
CA CYS A 139 -55.37 -59.13 -26.62
C CYS A 139 -56.25 -57.95 -27.03
N THR A 140 -57.54 -58.22 -27.16
CA THR A 140 -58.58 -57.24 -27.45
C THR A 140 -58.80 -56.32 -26.25
N ARG A 141 -58.64 -55.03 -26.51
CA ARG A 141 -58.82 -53.91 -25.57
C ARG A 141 -60.30 -53.67 -25.33
N GLY A 142 -60.82 -54.03 -24.15
CA GLY A 142 -62.11 -53.56 -23.66
C GLY A 142 -62.02 -52.07 -23.35
N ARG A 143 -62.79 -51.25 -24.06
CA ARG A 143 -62.87 -49.80 -23.89
C ARG A 143 -64.03 -49.51 -22.93
N THR A 144 -63.69 -48.94 -21.77
CA THR A 144 -64.60 -48.36 -20.79
C THR A 144 -65.41 -47.22 -21.43
N THR A 145 -66.72 -47.27 -21.26
CA THR A 145 -67.67 -46.23 -21.63
C THR A 145 -68.00 -45.37 -20.40
N ALA A 146 -68.04 -44.05 -20.62
CA ALA A 146 -69.03 -43.11 -20.08
C ALA A 146 -69.08 -42.91 -18.53
N SER A 147 -68.50 -41.83 -17.97
CA SER A 147 -69.07 -40.45 -17.82
C SER A 147 -69.74 -40.23 -16.43
N PRO A 148 -70.28 -39.04 -16.06
CA PRO A 148 -69.54 -37.87 -15.54
C PRO A 148 -70.14 -37.26 -14.23
N TRP A 149 -69.29 -36.61 -13.41
CA TRP A 149 -69.56 -35.50 -12.47
C TRP A 149 -70.58 -35.65 -11.30
N SER A 150 -70.40 -34.79 -10.28
CA SER A 150 -71.22 -34.56 -9.07
C SER A 150 -70.81 -35.44 -7.87
N ALA A 151 -70.56 -34.95 -6.66
CA ALA A 151 -70.66 -33.63 -6.03
C ALA A 151 -69.71 -33.61 -4.81
#